data_AF-J2IPU0-F1
#
_entry.id   AF-J2IPU0-F1
#
_cell.length_a   1.000
_cell.length_b   1.000
_cell.length_c   1.000
_cell.angle_alpha   90.00
_cell.angle_beta   90.00
_cell.angle_gamma   90.00
#
_symmetry.space_group_name_H-M   'P 1'
#
loop_
_entity.id
_entity.type
_entity.pdbx_description
1 polymer ?
#
loop_
_entity_poly.entity_id
_entity_poly.type
_entity_poly.pdbx_seq_one_letter_code
_entity_poly.pdbx_strand_id
1 'polypeptide(L)'
;MKLSDKSNEMLRRAVAEGVIECPEQRDVMSANRLNGRQLLSRDPKIGTRYYPTEKAREYVALLDELGDPSEESPATELVVVESRDASGLAQVVERARALLDDGDVIRARMLAAGAYEQAKLAGRLAERFGAADRLITKARQLQGDALLIETRAKILIANEYDVAQEEGRAAGKGRPKNVSDENIFKQSETGLTRKEIHEARKLADAERKAPGLVERAIQARIIAGLEPSRANLRVAVGTSTATKEERGNNLYETPPEAMHTLLALETFTATVWEPSCGKGAIARMLEAASYGVVLSDLVDYGTADSFGEVQREVDFLTTEGDPEGASSFDIVTNPPYGPVLNSYVAHALRVHKPRKMALLLNLNFVCGFDDEKRNFAMDENSPARIYVFTRRLPMMHRDGWDGPESSSRMNTAWFVWERQEDGTYGSSGSKLIRVDWKGYLPAESEAT
;
A
#
# COMPACT_ATOMS: atom_id res chain seq x y z
N MET A 1 26.79 19.87 16.32
CA MET A 1 26.38 20.84 15.28
C MET A 1 27.57 21.07 14.36
N LYS A 2 27.55 20.63 13.10
CA LYS A 2 28.72 20.76 12.21
C LYS A 2 28.60 22.07 11.42
N LEU A 3 29.51 23.01 11.67
CA LEU A 3 29.72 24.21 10.86
C LEU A 3 30.70 23.89 9.72
N SER A 4 30.69 24.69 8.65
CA SER A 4 31.73 24.60 7.61
C SER A 4 33.04 25.21 8.10
N ASP A 5 34.17 24.81 7.53
CA ASP A 5 35.50 25.31 7.92
C ASP A 5 35.58 26.84 7.85
N LYS A 6 35.06 27.42 6.75
CA LYS A 6 34.93 28.87 6.60
C LYS A 6 34.09 29.54 7.70
N SER A 7 33.05 28.85 8.19
CA SER A 7 32.22 29.38 9.29
C SER A 7 32.93 29.28 10.64
N ASN A 8 33.73 28.22 10.86
CA ASN A 8 34.56 28.07 12.06
C ASN A 8 35.66 29.13 12.09
N GLU A 9 36.34 29.38 10.96
CA GLU A 9 37.36 30.42 10.83
C GLU A 9 36.80 31.82 11.09
N MET A 10 35.64 32.13 10.49
CA MET A 10 34.93 33.39 10.74
C MET A 10 34.56 33.57 12.21
N LEU A 11 34.17 32.48 12.89
CA LEU A 11 33.82 32.52 14.31
C LEU A 11 35.06 32.72 15.20
N ARG A 12 36.16 32.02 14.90
CA ARG A 12 37.46 32.20 15.58
C ARG A 12 37.93 33.64 15.48
N ARG A 13 37.90 34.23 14.28
CA ARG A 13 38.26 35.64 14.07
C ARG A 13 37.37 36.60 14.86
N ALA A 14 36.06 36.38 14.82
CA ALA A 14 35.12 37.21 15.58
C ALA A 14 35.33 37.13 17.09
N VAL A 15 35.65 35.93 17.64
CA VAL A 15 35.95 35.73 19.07
C VAL A 15 37.28 36.38 19.45
N ALA A 16 38.31 36.23 18.62
CA ALA A 16 39.65 36.79 18.88
C ALA A 16 39.67 38.32 18.82
N GLU A 17 39.03 38.92 17.81
CA GLU A 17 39.02 40.38 17.59
C GLU A 17 37.88 41.08 18.34
N GLY A 18 36.93 40.31 18.89
CA GLY A 18 35.74 40.83 19.59
C GLY A 18 34.69 41.46 18.67
N VAL A 19 34.98 41.60 17.37
CA VAL A 19 34.10 42.12 16.33
C VAL A 19 34.58 41.61 14.98
N ILE A 20 33.67 41.44 14.02
CA ILE A 20 34.03 41.11 12.64
C ILE A 20 33.25 41.99 11.67
N GLU A 21 33.95 42.52 10.67
CA GLU A 21 33.36 43.29 9.58
C GLU A 21 33.37 42.44 8.29
N CYS A 22 32.22 42.32 7.65
CA CYS A 22 31.99 41.50 6.47
C CYS A 22 31.63 42.39 5.27
N PRO A 23 32.62 42.94 4.54
CA PRO A 23 32.36 43.87 3.43
C PRO A 23 31.80 43.16 2.19
N GLU A 24 32.04 41.86 2.04
CA GLU A 24 31.57 41.08 0.88
C GLU A 24 30.21 40.42 1.15
N GLN A 25 29.32 40.44 0.14
CA GLN A 25 27.97 39.90 0.26
C GLN A 25 27.94 38.41 0.67
N ARG A 26 28.93 37.61 0.21
CA ARG A 26 29.07 36.19 0.57
C ARG A 26 29.41 35.96 2.06
N ASP A 27 30.13 36.90 2.67
CA ASP A 27 30.51 36.83 4.08
C ASP A 27 29.38 37.31 4.97
N VAL A 28 28.61 38.32 4.52
CA VAL A 28 27.35 38.74 5.16
C VAL A 28 26.34 37.58 5.22
N MET A 29 26.21 36.79 4.16
CA MET A 29 25.33 35.60 4.17
C MET A 29 25.79 34.55 5.19
N SER A 30 27.10 34.32 5.29
CA SER A 30 27.68 33.38 6.26
C SER A 30 27.50 33.88 7.70
N ALA A 31 27.75 35.17 7.95
CA ALA A 31 27.55 35.81 9.24
C ALA A 31 26.06 35.83 9.65
N ASN A 32 25.13 36.03 8.72
CA ASN A 32 23.69 35.94 9.01
C ASN A 32 23.25 34.51 9.39
N ARG A 33 23.84 33.47 8.81
CA ARG A 33 23.59 32.08 9.23
C ARG A 33 24.10 31.83 10.65
N LEU A 34 25.26 32.37 11.01
CA LEU A 34 25.81 32.31 12.37
C LEU A 34 24.97 33.14 13.36
N ASN A 35 24.45 34.29 12.93
CA ASN A 35 23.53 35.12 13.70
C ASN A 35 22.20 34.39 13.98
N GLY A 36 21.60 33.74 12.97
CA GLY A 36 20.42 32.89 13.16
C GLY A 36 20.65 31.69 14.09
N ARG A 37 21.92 31.31 14.30
CA ARG A 37 22.35 30.26 15.24
C ARG A 37 22.73 30.79 16.63
N GLN A 38 22.58 32.10 16.84
CA GLN A 38 22.94 32.84 18.06
C GLN A 38 24.44 32.76 18.39
N LEU A 39 25.29 32.53 17.39
CA LEU A 39 26.75 32.52 17.54
C LEU A 39 27.34 33.91 17.26
N LEU A 40 26.73 34.67 16.35
CA LEU A 40 27.03 36.08 16.17
C LEU A 40 25.80 36.92 16.51
N SER A 41 26.00 38.21 16.77
CA SER A 41 24.95 39.22 16.89
C SER A 41 25.27 40.37 15.94
N ARG A 42 24.29 40.78 15.12
CA ARG A 42 24.48 41.84 14.12
C ARG A 42 24.36 43.22 14.75
N ASP A 43 25.24 44.14 14.35
CA ASP A 43 25.15 45.55 14.75
C ASP A 43 23.85 46.17 14.19
N PRO A 44 23.05 46.86 15.02
CA PRO A 44 21.75 47.41 14.60
C PRO A 44 21.87 48.63 13.66
N LYS A 45 23.04 49.28 13.60
CA LYS A 45 23.30 50.46 12.77
C LYS A 45 24.18 50.15 11.56
N ILE A 46 25.06 49.15 11.67
CA ILE A 46 26.02 48.78 10.61
C ILE A 46 25.75 47.34 10.16
N GLY A 47 25.04 47.19 9.05
CA GLY A 47 24.55 45.90 8.58
C GLY A 47 25.63 44.88 8.17
N THR A 48 26.90 45.26 8.10
CA THR A 48 28.05 44.41 7.77
C THR A 48 28.88 44.04 8.99
N ARG A 49 28.52 44.49 10.20
CA ARG A 49 29.27 44.30 11.42
C ARG A 49 28.57 43.32 12.37
N TYR A 50 29.35 42.42 12.96
CA TYR A 50 28.86 41.38 13.85
C TYR A 50 29.77 41.22 15.08
N TYR A 51 29.17 40.83 16.21
CA TYR A 51 29.84 40.61 17.48
C TYR A 51 29.69 39.14 17.91
N PRO A 52 30.73 38.50 18.47
CA PRO A 52 30.61 37.15 19.01
C PRO A 52 29.70 37.16 20.25
N THR A 53 28.82 36.16 20.34
CA THR A 53 28.05 35.92 21.57
C THR A 53 28.85 35.06 22.55
N GLU A 54 28.39 34.93 23.80
CA GLU A 54 29.01 34.03 24.77
C GLU A 54 29.04 32.58 24.27
N LYS A 55 27.94 32.16 23.62
CA LYS A 55 27.81 30.87 22.94
C LYS A 55 28.88 30.63 21.87
N ALA A 56 29.34 31.68 21.19
CA ALA A 56 30.45 31.56 20.24
C ALA A 56 31.80 31.40 20.93
N ARG A 57 32.02 32.07 22.07
CA ARG A 57 33.26 31.89 22.86
C ARG A 57 33.36 30.48 23.40
N GLU A 58 32.27 29.95 23.97
CA GLU A 58 32.19 28.56 24.43
C GLU A 58 32.43 27.57 23.29
N TYR A 59 31.83 27.82 22.12
CA TYR A 59 32.00 26.95 20.95
C TYR A 59 33.42 27.00 20.37
N VAL A 60 34.07 28.17 20.32
CA VAL A 60 35.47 28.28 19.89
C VAL A 60 36.41 27.63 20.90
N ALA A 61 36.20 27.85 22.21
CA ALA A 61 36.99 27.18 23.25
C ALA A 61 36.90 25.65 23.13
N LEU A 62 35.70 25.11 22.88
CA LEU A 62 35.52 23.67 22.63
C LEU A 62 36.25 23.19 21.36
N LEU A 63 36.27 24.01 20.30
CA LEU A 63 37.00 23.66 19.07
C LEU A 63 38.53 23.68 19.27
N ASP A 64 39.02 24.60 20.09
CA ASP A 64 40.45 24.73 20.38
C ASP A 64 40.92 23.65 21.36
N GLU A 65 40.05 23.19 22.28
CA GLU A 65 40.27 21.99 23.11
C GLU A 65 40.32 20.69 22.28
N LEU A 66 39.58 20.63 21.18
CA LEU A 66 39.54 19.47 20.29
C LEU A 66 40.69 19.43 19.27
N GLY A 67 41.47 20.51 19.16
CA GLY A 67 42.63 20.64 18.26
C GLY A 67 42.28 20.70 16.76
N ASP A 68 43.18 21.26 15.94
CA ASP A 68 43.07 21.20 14.47
C ASP A 68 43.57 19.82 13.99
N PRO A 69 42.90 19.09 13.07
CA PRO A 69 43.27 17.73 12.69
C PRO A 69 44.59 17.60 11.90
N SER A 70 45.37 18.67 11.75
CA SER A 70 46.50 18.76 10.81
C SER A 70 47.89 18.84 11.44
N GLU A 71 48.05 18.81 12.76
CA GLU A 71 49.38 18.65 13.37
C GLU A 71 49.49 17.29 14.06
N GLU A 72 50.45 16.50 13.54
CA GLU A 72 50.83 15.19 14.05
C GLU A 72 51.02 15.21 15.56
N SER A 73 50.15 14.51 16.28
CA SER A 73 50.37 14.18 17.69
C SER A 73 50.90 12.75 17.80
N PRO A 74 51.85 12.53 18.74
CA PRO A 74 52.72 11.37 18.78
C PRO A 74 51.92 10.11 19.09
N ALA A 75 52.49 8.97 18.71
CA ALA A 75 51.96 7.62 18.88
C ALA A 75 51.38 7.39 20.29
N THR A 76 50.14 7.81 20.47
CA THR A 76 49.26 7.29 21.50
C THR A 76 48.87 5.95 20.91
N GLU A 77 49.28 4.86 21.57
CA GLU A 77 48.77 3.54 21.25
C GLU A 77 47.26 3.67 21.11
N LEU A 78 46.80 3.65 19.86
CA LEU A 78 45.41 3.48 19.55
C LEU A 78 45.07 2.13 20.15
N VAL A 79 44.49 2.15 21.34
CA VAL A 79 43.59 1.08 21.72
C VAL A 79 42.51 1.17 20.66
N VAL A 80 42.69 0.37 19.60
CA VAL A 80 41.66 0.04 18.64
C VAL A 80 40.58 -0.57 19.52
N VAL A 81 39.61 0.26 19.92
CA VAL A 81 38.31 -0.26 20.29
C VAL A 81 37.78 -0.78 18.98
N GLU A 82 38.16 -2.02 18.65
CA GLU A 82 37.39 -2.83 17.73
C GLU A 82 35.97 -2.63 18.20
N SER A 83 35.13 -1.99 17.38
CA SER A 83 33.70 -2.05 17.59
C SER A 83 33.28 -3.48 17.28
N ARG A 84 33.75 -4.43 18.10
CA ARG A 84 33.08 -5.69 18.31
C ARG A 84 31.66 -5.28 18.62
N ASP A 85 30.75 -5.77 17.81
CA ASP A 85 29.33 -5.75 18.13
C ASP A 85 29.20 -6.24 19.57
N ALA A 86 29.09 -5.31 20.53
CA ALA A 86 29.12 -5.64 21.95
C ALA A 86 27.89 -6.49 22.34
N SER A 87 26.89 -6.55 21.46
CA SER A 87 25.72 -7.41 21.60
C SER A 87 25.92 -8.82 21.02
N GLY A 88 26.98 -9.07 20.25
CA GLY A 88 27.21 -10.34 19.55
C GLY A 88 26.17 -10.65 18.47
N LEU A 89 25.28 -9.71 18.17
CA LEU A 89 24.09 -9.91 17.35
C LEU A 89 24.42 -10.34 15.92
N ALA A 90 25.45 -9.78 15.31
CA ALA A 90 25.95 -10.20 14.00
C ALA A 90 26.38 -11.68 14.01
N GLN A 91 27.03 -12.15 15.08
CA GLN A 91 27.43 -13.55 15.21
C GLN A 91 26.22 -14.47 15.40
N VAL A 92 25.18 -13.99 16.10
CA VAL A 92 23.92 -14.72 16.23
C VAL A 92 23.22 -14.87 14.88
N VAL A 93 23.20 -13.82 14.06
CA VAL A 93 22.63 -13.85 12.70
C VAL A 93 23.41 -14.82 11.81
N GLU A 94 24.74 -14.77 11.83
CA GLU A 94 25.58 -15.72 11.07
C GLU A 94 25.39 -17.17 11.53
N ARG A 95 25.29 -17.41 12.84
CA ARG A 95 24.97 -18.74 13.37
C ARG A 95 23.58 -19.22 12.94
N ALA A 96 22.60 -18.33 12.93
CA ALA A 96 21.25 -18.67 12.47
C ALA A 96 21.24 -19.02 10.97
N ARG A 97 22.06 -18.34 10.17
CA ARG A 97 22.25 -18.63 8.74
C ARG A 97 22.88 -20.01 8.54
N ALA A 98 23.99 -20.29 9.23
CA ALA A 98 24.65 -21.59 9.15
C ALA A 98 23.71 -22.76 9.52
N LEU A 99 22.93 -22.62 10.59
CA LEU A 99 21.93 -23.63 10.98
C LEU A 99 20.83 -23.81 9.92
N LEU A 100 20.43 -22.74 9.23
CA LEU A 100 19.46 -22.83 8.14
C LEU A 100 20.02 -23.62 6.97
N ASP A 101 21.28 -23.34 6.61
CA ASP A 101 21.99 -24.01 5.51
C ASP A 101 22.26 -25.49 5.84
N ASP A 102 22.51 -25.81 7.11
CA ASP A 102 22.66 -27.18 7.63
C ASP A 102 21.33 -27.94 7.76
N GLY A 103 20.19 -27.28 7.51
CA GLY A 103 18.85 -27.87 7.60
C GLY A 103 18.25 -27.93 9.01
N ASP A 104 18.91 -27.37 10.03
CA ASP A 104 18.33 -27.22 11.39
C ASP A 104 17.40 -26.00 11.45
N VAL A 105 16.28 -26.10 10.72
CA VAL A 105 15.32 -25.02 10.49
C VAL A 105 14.68 -24.50 11.78
N ILE A 106 14.49 -25.36 12.78
CA ILE A 106 13.88 -24.98 14.06
C ILE A 106 14.85 -24.10 14.86
N ARG A 107 16.11 -24.53 15.02
CA ARG A 107 17.10 -23.72 15.76
C ARG A 107 17.45 -22.44 14.99
N ALA A 108 17.56 -22.51 13.66
CA ALA A 108 17.75 -21.33 12.81
C ALA A 108 16.65 -20.29 13.06
N ARG A 109 15.37 -20.70 13.01
CA ARG A 109 14.22 -19.84 13.30
C ARG A 109 14.30 -19.24 14.70
N MET A 110 14.59 -20.05 15.72
CA MET A 110 14.65 -19.57 17.11
C MET A 110 15.72 -18.48 17.29
N LEU A 111 16.92 -18.70 16.78
CA LEU A 111 18.00 -17.71 16.85
C LEU A 111 17.68 -16.46 16.04
N ALA A 112 17.15 -16.62 14.82
CA ALA A 112 16.76 -15.51 13.96
C ALA A 112 15.65 -14.65 14.58
N ALA A 113 14.65 -15.26 15.21
CA ALA A 113 13.57 -14.53 15.89
C ALA A 113 14.08 -13.70 17.08
N GLY A 114 15.01 -14.25 17.87
CA GLY A 114 15.67 -13.54 18.96
C GLY A 114 16.53 -12.39 18.46
N ALA A 115 17.36 -12.64 17.44
CA ALA A 115 18.20 -11.64 16.80
C ALA A 115 17.36 -10.49 16.20
N TYR A 116 16.24 -10.80 15.57
CA TYR A 116 15.32 -9.80 15.01
C TYR A 116 14.83 -8.82 16.09
N GLU A 117 14.36 -9.30 17.25
CA GLU A 117 13.86 -8.42 18.31
C GLU A 117 14.98 -7.61 18.96
N GLN A 118 16.17 -8.18 19.11
CA GLN A 118 17.35 -7.45 19.60
C GLN A 118 17.80 -6.35 18.64
N ALA A 119 17.90 -6.66 17.34
CA ALA A 119 18.25 -5.70 16.30
C ALA A 119 17.26 -4.52 16.22
N LYS A 120 15.97 -4.85 16.31
CA LYS A 120 14.88 -3.89 16.34
C LYS A 120 14.95 -2.97 17.56
N LEU A 121 15.22 -3.52 18.74
CA LEU A 121 15.40 -2.72 19.96
C LEU A 121 16.63 -1.81 19.83
N ALA A 122 17.75 -2.34 19.33
CA ALA A 122 18.97 -1.58 19.11
C ALA A 122 18.73 -0.40 18.15
N GLY A 123 18.03 -0.61 17.03
CA GLY A 123 17.68 0.44 16.09
C GLY A 123 16.82 1.55 16.71
N ARG A 124 15.79 1.18 17.49
CA ARG A 124 14.93 2.15 18.20
C ARG A 124 15.67 2.95 19.26
N LEU A 125 16.56 2.31 20.01
CA LEU A 125 17.37 2.99 21.02
C LEU A 125 18.38 3.93 20.33
N ALA A 126 19.02 3.47 19.26
CA ALA A 126 19.92 4.29 18.45
C ALA A 126 19.22 5.55 17.92
N GLU A 127 18.01 5.43 17.38
CA GLU A 127 17.19 6.58 16.96
C GLU A 127 16.86 7.51 18.14
N ARG A 128 16.41 6.95 19.27
CA ARG A 128 16.01 7.73 20.45
C ARG A 128 17.15 8.56 21.04
N PHE A 129 18.36 8.00 21.07
CA PHE A 129 19.53 8.64 21.65
C PHE A 129 20.36 9.44 20.62
N GLY A 130 19.85 9.61 19.39
CA GLY A 130 20.55 10.36 18.35
C GLY A 130 21.89 9.75 17.97
N ALA A 131 22.00 8.42 18.01
CA ALA A 131 23.20 7.70 17.63
C ALA A 131 23.52 7.92 16.15
N ALA A 132 24.80 7.74 15.77
CA ALA A 132 25.25 7.94 14.40
C ALA A 132 24.42 7.09 13.40
N ASP A 133 24.06 7.66 12.25
CA ASP A 133 23.24 7.00 11.22
C ASP A 133 23.76 5.61 10.85
N ARG A 134 25.08 5.42 10.87
CA ARG A 134 25.73 4.10 10.65
C ARG A 134 25.22 3.00 11.59
N LEU A 135 24.91 3.33 12.84
CA LEU A 135 24.43 2.37 13.85
C LEU A 135 22.96 2.02 13.62
N ILE A 136 22.15 3.00 13.24
CA ILE A 136 20.75 2.80 12.87
C ILE A 136 20.67 1.91 11.61
N THR A 137 21.47 2.21 10.59
CA THR A 137 21.56 1.42 9.37
C THR A 137 22.05 0.00 9.65
N LYS A 138 23.08 -0.17 10.48
CA LYS A 138 23.59 -1.50 10.86
C LYS A 138 22.55 -2.31 11.62
N ALA A 139 21.82 -1.70 12.56
CA ALA A 139 20.74 -2.36 13.29
C ALA A 139 19.60 -2.80 12.36
N ARG A 140 19.20 -1.94 11.42
CA ARG A 140 18.18 -2.27 10.40
C ARG A 140 18.63 -3.37 9.45
N GLN A 141 19.92 -3.39 9.07
CA GLN A 141 20.49 -4.47 8.27
C GLN A 141 20.38 -5.81 9.02
N LEU A 142 20.88 -5.87 10.25
CA LEU A 142 20.82 -7.08 11.08
C LEU A 142 19.37 -7.53 11.33
N GLN A 143 18.45 -6.58 11.52
CA GLN A 143 17.02 -6.86 11.64
C GLN A 143 16.47 -7.48 10.34
N GLY A 144 16.84 -6.96 9.18
CA GLY A 144 16.44 -7.50 7.88
C GLY A 144 17.01 -8.89 7.61
N ASP A 145 18.29 -9.10 7.89
CA ASP A 145 18.95 -10.40 7.71
C ASP A 145 18.31 -11.48 8.60
N ALA A 146 18.06 -11.15 9.87
CA ALA A 146 17.34 -12.01 10.80
C ALA A 146 15.91 -12.30 10.33
N LEU A 147 15.19 -11.29 9.82
CA LEU A 147 13.84 -11.46 9.27
C LEU A 147 13.82 -12.39 8.06
N LEU A 148 14.82 -12.29 7.18
CA LEU A 148 14.96 -13.15 6.00
C LEU A 148 15.19 -14.62 6.42
N ILE A 149 16.11 -14.86 7.35
CA ILE A 149 16.39 -16.21 7.88
C ILE A 149 15.15 -16.79 8.56
N GLU A 150 14.50 -16.01 9.44
CA GLU A 150 13.26 -16.43 10.10
C GLU A 150 12.20 -16.82 9.06
N THR A 151 12.03 -16.01 8.02
CA THR A 151 11.04 -16.24 6.96
C THR A 151 11.34 -17.51 6.17
N ARG A 152 12.58 -17.71 5.72
CA ARG A 152 13.01 -18.92 4.99
C ARG A 152 12.80 -20.17 5.84
N ALA A 153 13.13 -20.12 7.13
CA ALA A 153 12.87 -21.23 8.04
C ALA A 153 11.37 -21.55 8.16
N LYS A 154 10.47 -20.53 8.23
CA LYS A 154 9.02 -20.80 8.25
C LYS A 154 8.54 -21.48 6.97
N ILE A 155 9.05 -21.04 5.82
CA ILE A 155 8.71 -21.62 4.51
C ILE A 155 9.10 -23.09 4.47
N LEU A 156 10.32 -23.44 4.89
CA LEU A 156 10.80 -24.82 4.93
C LEU A 156 9.95 -25.68 5.87
N ILE A 157 9.70 -25.22 7.09
CA ILE A 157 8.85 -25.96 8.06
C ILE A 157 7.43 -26.17 7.50
N ALA A 158 6.87 -25.16 6.81
CA ALA A 158 5.54 -25.29 6.21
C ALA A 158 5.53 -26.30 5.04
N ASN A 159 6.58 -26.32 4.21
CA ASN A 159 6.71 -27.29 3.13
C ASN A 159 6.88 -28.71 3.67
N GLU A 160 7.69 -28.92 4.71
CA GLU A 160 7.84 -30.21 5.39
C GLU A 160 6.52 -30.69 6.01
N TYR A 161 5.77 -29.77 6.61
CA TYR A 161 4.44 -30.07 7.13
C TYR A 161 3.47 -30.46 6.01
N ASP A 162 3.52 -29.81 4.85
CA ASP A 162 2.69 -30.15 3.69
C ASP A 162 3.03 -31.56 3.16
N VAL A 163 4.32 -31.90 3.04
CA VAL A 163 4.78 -33.26 2.68
C VAL A 163 4.26 -34.28 3.69
N ALA A 164 4.39 -34.01 5.00
CA ALA A 164 3.87 -34.90 6.03
C ALA A 164 2.34 -35.04 5.96
N GLN A 165 1.59 -34.00 5.54
CA GLN A 165 0.15 -34.10 5.31
C GLN A 165 -0.19 -35.00 4.12
N GLU A 166 0.56 -34.91 3.02
CA GLU A 166 0.37 -35.73 1.82
C GLU A 166 0.65 -37.22 2.08
N GLU A 167 1.65 -37.53 2.90
CA GLU A 167 2.00 -38.91 3.27
C GLU A 167 1.12 -39.49 4.39
N GLY A 168 0.10 -38.75 4.84
CA GLY A 168 -0.79 -39.16 5.93
C GLY A 168 -0.15 -39.14 7.32
N ARG A 169 1.07 -38.60 7.44
CA ARG A 169 1.80 -38.44 8.70
C ARG A 169 1.37 -37.22 9.50
N ALA A 170 0.63 -36.27 8.92
CA ALA A 170 0.06 -35.10 9.62
C ALA A 170 -1.44 -34.93 9.31
N ALA A 171 -2.18 -34.25 10.21
CA ALA A 171 -3.62 -34.07 10.09
C ALA A 171 -4.00 -33.26 8.84
N GLY A 172 -4.83 -33.81 7.94
CA GLY A 172 -5.26 -33.18 6.68
C GLY A 172 -6.27 -32.03 6.81
N LYS A 173 -6.55 -31.34 5.70
CA LYS A 173 -7.57 -30.26 5.62
C LYS A 173 -8.99 -30.85 5.54
N GLY A 174 -9.78 -30.68 6.61
CA GLY A 174 -11.22 -30.93 6.62
C GLY A 174 -11.66 -32.13 7.47
N ARG A 175 -12.44 -31.83 8.52
CA ARG A 175 -13.08 -32.69 9.55
C ARG A 175 -12.15 -33.72 10.23
N PRO A 176 -12.03 -33.72 11.58
CA PRO A 176 -11.22 -34.73 12.26
C PRO A 176 -11.88 -36.11 12.06
N LYS A 177 -11.32 -36.95 11.19
CA LYS A 177 -11.51 -38.38 11.34
C LYS A 177 -10.70 -38.75 12.58
N ASN A 178 -11.39 -39.16 13.64
CA ASN A 178 -10.75 -39.85 14.75
C ASN A 178 -10.12 -41.11 14.16
N VAL A 179 -8.82 -41.07 13.89
CA VAL A 179 -8.03 -42.24 13.53
C VAL A 179 -7.04 -42.45 14.67
N SER A 180 -7.00 -43.68 15.14
CA SER A 180 -6.37 -44.18 16.35
C SER A 180 -4.88 -43.84 16.48
N ASP A 181 -4.49 -43.42 17.70
CA ASP A 181 -3.26 -43.68 18.48
C ASP A 181 -1.97 -44.22 17.82
N GLU A 182 -1.63 -43.83 16.59
CA GLU A 182 -0.30 -44.09 15.99
C GLU A 182 0.33 -42.80 15.47
N ASN A 183 1.41 -42.35 16.13
CA ASN A 183 2.43 -41.36 15.73
C ASN A 183 2.11 -40.43 14.53
N ILE A 184 1.03 -39.63 14.65
CA ILE A 184 0.77 -38.52 13.73
C ILE A 184 1.69 -37.37 14.13
N PHE A 185 2.51 -36.87 13.19
CA PHE A 185 3.27 -35.62 13.28
C PHE A 185 2.31 -34.48 13.62
N LYS A 186 2.30 -34.08 14.90
CA LYS A 186 1.35 -33.11 15.41
C LYS A 186 1.81 -31.73 15.00
N GLN A 187 0.85 -30.86 14.70
CA GLN A 187 1.15 -29.45 14.42
C GLN A 187 2.05 -28.79 15.49
N SER A 188 1.88 -29.16 16.76
CA SER A 188 2.71 -28.68 17.86
C SER A 188 4.21 -28.96 17.68
N GLU A 189 4.56 -30.00 16.93
CA GLU A 189 5.95 -30.43 16.66
C GLU A 189 6.63 -29.55 15.61
N THR A 190 5.87 -28.81 14.80
CA THR A 190 6.42 -27.81 13.86
C THR A 190 6.91 -26.53 14.54
N GLY A 191 6.47 -26.28 15.78
CA GLY A 191 6.69 -24.98 16.44
C GLY A 191 5.96 -23.79 15.78
N LEU A 192 5.03 -24.06 14.84
CA LEU A 192 4.22 -23.05 14.14
C LEU A 192 2.75 -23.12 14.54
N THR A 193 2.13 -21.96 14.79
CA THR A 193 0.68 -21.86 14.88
C THR A 193 0.00 -22.08 13.52
N ARG A 194 -1.31 -22.38 13.50
CA ARG A 194 -2.07 -22.57 12.23
C ARG A 194 -1.97 -21.34 11.33
N LYS A 195 -2.02 -20.18 11.96
CA LYS A 195 -1.89 -18.89 11.30
C LYS A 195 -0.50 -18.72 10.67
N GLU A 196 0.56 -19.11 11.38
CA GLU A 196 1.92 -19.01 10.85
C GLU A 196 2.21 -19.99 9.73
N ILE A 197 1.68 -21.22 9.78
CA ILE A 197 1.76 -22.16 8.65
C ILE A 197 1.07 -21.56 7.42
N HIS A 198 -0.13 -20.99 7.60
CA HIS A 198 -0.85 -20.33 6.50
C HIS A 198 -0.10 -19.12 5.93
N GLU A 199 0.47 -18.27 6.79
CA GLU A 199 1.31 -17.13 6.36
C GLU A 199 2.56 -17.62 5.62
N ALA A 200 3.22 -18.67 6.12
CA ALA A 200 4.40 -19.25 5.49
C ALA A 200 4.11 -19.87 4.12
N ARG A 201 2.98 -20.55 3.93
CA ARG A 201 2.55 -21.07 2.62
C ARG A 201 2.38 -19.96 1.59
N LYS A 202 1.75 -18.85 1.98
CA LYS A 202 1.61 -17.67 1.09
C LYS A 202 2.96 -17.09 0.68
N LEU A 203 3.89 -17.01 1.63
CA LEU A 203 5.26 -16.57 1.38
C LEU A 203 5.99 -17.54 0.44
N ALA A 204 5.82 -18.86 0.64
CA ALA A 204 6.39 -19.89 -0.22
C ALA A 204 5.88 -19.80 -1.67
N ASP A 205 4.56 -19.63 -1.84
CA ASP A 205 3.95 -19.47 -3.17
C ASP A 205 4.41 -18.19 -3.87
N ALA A 206 4.53 -17.09 -3.14
CA ALA A 206 5.01 -15.83 -3.68
C ALA A 206 6.49 -15.91 -4.09
N GLU A 207 7.32 -16.56 -3.28
CA GLU A 207 8.74 -16.79 -3.60
C GLU A 207 8.91 -17.75 -4.79
N ARG A 208 8.04 -18.75 -4.94
CA ARG A 208 8.00 -19.64 -6.12
C ARG A 208 7.63 -18.87 -7.40
N LYS A 209 6.66 -17.97 -7.32
CA LYS A 209 6.20 -17.13 -8.45
C LYS A 209 7.24 -16.06 -8.83
N ALA A 210 7.94 -15.52 -7.85
CA ALA A 210 8.94 -14.48 -8.05
C ALA A 210 10.16 -14.74 -7.14
N PRO A 211 11.13 -15.56 -7.58
CA PRO A 211 12.32 -15.87 -6.78
C PRO A 211 13.04 -14.62 -6.29
N GLY A 212 13.43 -14.61 -5.01
CA GLY A 212 14.06 -13.47 -4.34
C GLY A 212 13.11 -12.34 -3.94
N LEU A 213 11.78 -12.52 -4.02
CA LEU A 213 10.81 -11.48 -3.66
C LEU A 213 10.95 -11.06 -2.20
N VAL A 214 11.03 -12.02 -1.28
CA VAL A 214 11.14 -11.74 0.16
C VAL A 214 12.40 -10.92 0.45
N GLU A 215 13.52 -11.33 -0.13
CA GLU A 215 14.81 -10.64 0.04
C GLU A 215 14.77 -9.23 -0.54
N ARG A 216 14.30 -9.06 -1.78
CA ARG A 216 14.13 -7.73 -2.41
C ARG A 216 13.20 -6.83 -1.62
N ALA A 217 12.10 -7.36 -1.08
CA ALA A 217 11.15 -6.59 -0.28
C ALA A 217 11.77 -6.09 1.04
N ILE A 218 12.60 -6.89 1.69
CA ILE A 218 13.33 -6.48 2.89
C ILE A 218 14.39 -5.43 2.54
N GLN A 219 15.20 -5.67 1.50
CA GLN A 219 16.27 -4.75 1.08
C GLN A 219 15.73 -3.40 0.63
N ALA A 220 14.62 -3.37 -0.11
CA ALA A 220 13.98 -2.12 -0.53
C ALA A 220 13.62 -1.21 0.67
N ARG A 221 13.22 -1.79 1.80
CA ARG A 221 12.94 -1.02 3.02
C ARG A 221 14.22 -0.48 3.66
N ILE A 222 15.26 -1.29 3.75
CA ILE A 222 16.55 -0.88 4.33
C ILE A 222 17.15 0.27 3.50
N ILE A 223 17.15 0.14 2.18
CA ILE A 223 17.62 1.18 1.24
C ILE A 223 16.81 2.47 1.40
N ALA A 224 15.49 2.36 1.59
CA ALA A 224 14.63 3.51 1.85
C ALA A 224 14.81 4.12 3.25
N GLY A 225 15.72 3.61 4.07
CA GLY A 225 15.90 4.06 5.46
C GLY A 225 14.68 3.77 6.33
N LEU A 226 13.94 2.70 6.02
CA LEU A 226 12.75 2.28 6.76
C LEU A 226 13.02 0.97 7.53
N GLU A 227 12.39 0.84 8.70
CA GLU A 227 12.48 -0.39 9.50
C GLU A 227 11.87 -1.60 8.72
N PRO A 228 12.62 -2.71 8.55
CA PRO A 228 12.07 -3.95 8.01
C PRO A 228 11.18 -4.62 9.07
N SER A 229 9.95 -5.02 8.70
CA SER A 229 9.03 -5.65 9.66
C SER A 229 8.23 -6.80 9.06
N ARG A 230 7.83 -7.75 9.92
CA ARG A 230 6.92 -8.84 9.57
C ARG A 230 5.62 -8.33 8.92
N ALA A 231 5.08 -7.22 9.40
CA ALA A 231 3.86 -6.63 8.85
C ALA A 231 4.06 -6.12 7.41
N ASN A 232 5.18 -5.44 7.16
CA ASN A 232 5.50 -4.91 5.82
C ASN A 232 5.79 -6.04 4.83
N LEU A 233 6.42 -7.13 5.30
CA LEU A 233 6.65 -8.30 4.48
C LEU A 233 5.33 -8.97 4.05
N ARG A 234 4.33 -9.05 4.94
CA ARG A 234 2.97 -9.52 4.59
C ARG A 234 2.29 -8.63 3.55
N VAL A 235 2.51 -7.32 3.60
CA VAL A 235 1.96 -6.37 2.61
C VAL A 235 2.64 -6.57 1.25
N ALA A 236 3.97 -6.70 1.23
CA ALA A 236 4.75 -6.89 0.01
C ALA A 236 4.42 -8.21 -0.73
N VAL A 237 4.04 -9.23 0.03
CA VAL A 237 3.64 -10.57 -0.48
C VAL A 237 2.16 -10.60 -0.91
N GLY A 238 1.46 -9.47 -0.72
CA GLY A 238 0.07 -9.29 -1.12
C GLY A 238 -0.90 -9.63 0.01
N THR A 239 -1.83 -8.71 0.26
CA THR A 239 -3.09 -9.02 0.93
C THR A 239 -3.76 -10.22 0.26
N SER A 240 -4.61 -10.89 1.04
CA SER A 240 -5.40 -12.08 0.67
C SER A 240 -6.29 -11.80 -0.54
N THR A 241 -5.67 -11.77 -1.71
CA THR A 241 -6.31 -11.56 -2.99
C THR A 241 -6.20 -12.92 -3.63
N ALA A 242 -7.36 -13.52 -3.89
CA ALA A 242 -7.42 -14.80 -4.58
C ALA A 242 -6.56 -14.72 -5.87
N THR A 243 -5.90 -15.82 -6.24
CA THR A 243 -5.09 -15.86 -7.47
C THR A 243 -5.94 -15.54 -8.69
N LYS A 244 -5.31 -15.29 -9.85
CA LYS A 244 -6.06 -15.00 -11.08
C LYS A 244 -6.99 -16.16 -11.44
N GLU A 245 -6.51 -17.39 -11.22
CA GLU A 245 -7.25 -18.64 -11.39
C GLU A 245 -8.43 -18.73 -10.41
N GLU A 246 -8.23 -18.36 -9.14
CA GLU A 246 -9.30 -18.34 -8.15
C GLU A 246 -10.31 -17.20 -8.37
N ARG A 247 -9.91 -16.08 -8.99
CA ARG A 247 -10.80 -14.95 -9.31
C ARG A 247 -11.73 -15.23 -10.48
N GLY A 248 -11.40 -16.19 -11.35
CA GLY A 248 -12.14 -16.43 -12.60
C GLY A 248 -12.33 -15.12 -13.38
N ASN A 249 -13.56 -14.85 -13.82
CA ASN A 249 -13.93 -13.62 -14.53
C ASN A 249 -14.24 -12.43 -13.60
N ASN A 250 -13.95 -12.57 -12.30
CA ASN A 250 -14.05 -11.49 -11.30
C ASN A 250 -15.49 -10.94 -11.13
N LEU A 251 -16.50 -11.83 -11.24
CA LEU A 251 -17.92 -11.52 -11.04
C LEU A 251 -18.20 -11.17 -9.58
N TYR A 252 -18.58 -9.92 -9.33
CA TYR A 252 -19.12 -9.44 -8.06
C TYR A 252 -20.54 -8.95 -8.29
N GLU A 253 -21.52 -9.59 -7.67
CA GLU A 253 -22.90 -9.12 -7.78
C GLU A 253 -23.08 -7.79 -7.03
N THR A 254 -23.75 -6.86 -7.69
CA THR A 254 -24.09 -5.55 -7.12
C THR A 254 -25.18 -5.73 -6.05
N PRO A 255 -24.97 -5.24 -4.82
CA PRO A 255 -25.94 -5.43 -3.76
C PRO A 255 -27.10 -4.44 -3.93
N PRO A 256 -28.36 -4.83 -3.61
CA PRO A 256 -29.54 -3.96 -3.74
C PRO A 256 -29.40 -2.58 -3.09
N GLU A 257 -28.67 -2.45 -1.98
CA GLU A 257 -28.38 -1.18 -1.30
C GLU A 257 -27.77 -0.14 -2.25
N ALA A 258 -26.87 -0.59 -3.13
CA ALA A 258 -26.24 0.27 -4.11
C ALA A 258 -27.26 0.76 -5.13
N MET A 259 -28.12 -0.14 -5.62
CA MET A 259 -29.14 0.18 -6.61
C MET A 259 -30.25 1.06 -6.07
N HIS A 260 -30.74 0.80 -4.85
CA HIS A 260 -31.71 1.67 -4.19
C HIS A 260 -31.17 3.09 -4.04
N THR A 261 -29.91 3.24 -3.63
CA THR A 261 -29.27 4.55 -3.52
C THR A 261 -29.16 5.23 -4.89
N LEU A 262 -28.76 4.50 -5.94
CA LEU A 262 -28.63 5.07 -7.29
C LEU A 262 -29.99 5.52 -7.83
N LEU A 263 -31.01 4.67 -7.78
CA LEU A 263 -32.35 4.94 -8.29
C LEU A 263 -33.07 6.05 -7.52
N ALA A 264 -32.72 6.27 -6.25
CA ALA A 264 -33.24 7.39 -5.48
C ALA A 264 -32.59 8.74 -5.83
N LEU A 265 -31.37 8.73 -6.39
CA LEU A 265 -30.57 9.94 -6.62
C LEU A 265 -30.44 10.31 -8.11
N GLU A 266 -30.61 9.35 -9.01
CA GLU A 266 -30.44 9.54 -10.44
C GLU A 266 -31.64 9.00 -11.22
N THR A 267 -31.94 9.67 -12.32
CA THR A 267 -32.87 9.20 -13.34
C THR A 267 -32.13 8.96 -14.65
N PHE A 268 -32.58 7.94 -15.37
CA PHE A 268 -32.03 7.52 -16.65
C PHE A 268 -33.06 7.67 -17.78
N THR A 269 -32.61 7.49 -19.02
CA THR A 269 -33.51 7.33 -20.18
C THR A 269 -34.33 6.04 -20.06
N ALA A 270 -35.39 5.93 -20.85
CA ALA A 270 -36.34 4.81 -20.79
C ALA A 270 -35.66 3.43 -20.90
N THR A 271 -34.54 3.36 -21.62
CA THR A 271 -33.74 2.14 -21.78
C THR A 271 -32.32 2.38 -21.28
N VAL A 272 -31.81 1.42 -20.50
CA VAL A 272 -30.46 1.41 -19.91
C VAL A 272 -29.71 0.16 -20.39
N TRP A 273 -28.46 0.33 -20.78
CA TRP A 273 -27.58 -0.79 -21.11
C TRP A 273 -26.73 -1.18 -19.89
N GLU A 274 -26.74 -2.47 -19.55
CA GLU A 274 -25.81 -3.08 -18.60
C GLU A 274 -24.76 -3.92 -19.38
N PRO A 275 -23.59 -3.34 -19.72
CA PRO A 275 -22.57 -3.99 -20.56
C PRO A 275 -21.73 -5.08 -19.88
N SER A 276 -21.95 -5.33 -18.59
CA SER A 276 -21.34 -6.41 -17.83
C SER A 276 -22.36 -6.94 -16.84
N CYS A 277 -23.42 -7.55 -17.39
CA CYS A 277 -24.63 -7.85 -16.64
C CYS A 277 -24.49 -8.98 -15.64
N GLY A 278 -23.46 -9.83 -15.75
CA GLY A 278 -23.30 -10.99 -14.90
C GLY A 278 -24.60 -11.79 -14.83
N LYS A 279 -25.07 -12.04 -13.60
CA LYS A 279 -26.35 -12.73 -13.31
C LYS A 279 -27.57 -11.79 -13.21
N GLY A 280 -27.48 -10.54 -13.69
CA GLY A 280 -28.60 -9.59 -13.75
C GLY A 280 -28.98 -8.92 -12.43
N ALA A 281 -28.03 -8.73 -11.49
CA ALA A 281 -28.30 -8.10 -10.20
C ALA A 281 -28.73 -6.62 -10.33
N ILE A 282 -28.15 -5.87 -11.27
CA ILE A 282 -28.56 -4.48 -11.58
C ILE A 282 -29.79 -4.50 -12.49
N ALA A 283 -29.77 -5.30 -13.57
CA ALA A 283 -30.89 -5.45 -14.50
C ALA A 283 -32.25 -5.62 -13.79
N ARG A 284 -32.37 -6.60 -12.88
CA ARG A 284 -33.62 -6.84 -12.14
C ARG A 284 -34.11 -5.61 -11.37
N MET A 285 -33.20 -4.82 -10.81
CA MET A 285 -33.54 -3.61 -10.05
C MET A 285 -33.96 -2.46 -10.98
N LEU A 286 -33.33 -2.34 -12.15
CA LEU A 286 -33.73 -1.40 -13.20
C LEU A 286 -35.14 -1.72 -13.73
N GLU A 287 -35.41 -3.00 -14.00
CA GLU A 287 -36.73 -3.47 -14.45
C GLU A 287 -37.81 -3.28 -13.39
N ALA A 288 -37.51 -3.56 -12.13
CA ALA A 288 -38.42 -3.27 -11.01
C ALA A 288 -38.73 -1.77 -10.88
N ALA A 289 -37.82 -0.90 -11.33
CA ALA A 289 -38.02 0.54 -11.44
C ALA A 289 -38.60 0.99 -12.81
N SER A 290 -39.12 0.05 -13.61
CA SER A 290 -39.77 0.27 -14.91
C SER A 290 -38.87 0.80 -16.03
N TYR A 291 -37.56 0.57 -15.94
CA TYR A 291 -36.64 0.80 -17.06
C TYR A 291 -36.58 -0.42 -17.97
N GLY A 292 -36.48 -0.19 -19.29
CA GLY A 292 -36.04 -1.21 -20.22
C GLY A 292 -34.54 -1.48 -20.05
N VAL A 293 -34.12 -2.72 -20.25
CA VAL A 293 -32.70 -3.11 -20.12
C VAL A 293 -32.18 -3.72 -21.41
N VAL A 294 -30.98 -3.32 -21.80
CA VAL A 294 -30.18 -4.06 -22.79
C VAL A 294 -29.10 -4.80 -22.02
N LEU A 295 -28.89 -6.07 -22.32
CA LEU A 295 -28.00 -6.94 -21.55
C LEU A 295 -26.84 -7.44 -22.41
N SER A 296 -25.63 -7.29 -21.92
CA SER A 296 -24.47 -7.98 -22.48
C SER A 296 -23.43 -8.28 -21.42
N ASP A 297 -22.64 -9.33 -21.65
CA ASP A 297 -21.49 -9.66 -20.82
C ASP A 297 -20.44 -10.39 -21.67
N LEU A 298 -19.19 -10.42 -21.20
CA LEU A 298 -18.12 -11.19 -21.83
C LEU A 298 -18.40 -12.71 -21.75
N VAL A 299 -19.19 -13.13 -20.78
CA VAL A 299 -19.51 -14.54 -20.50
C VAL A 299 -21.01 -14.74 -20.56
N ASP A 300 -21.47 -15.77 -21.24
CA ASP A 300 -22.87 -16.16 -21.17
C ASP A 300 -23.25 -16.71 -19.79
N TYR A 301 -24.04 -15.96 -19.03
CA TYR A 301 -24.61 -16.36 -17.74
C TYR A 301 -26.07 -16.82 -17.86
N GLY A 302 -26.64 -16.83 -19.08
CA GLY A 302 -28.06 -17.10 -19.31
C GLY A 302 -28.99 -16.02 -18.74
N THR A 303 -28.48 -14.82 -18.46
CA THR A 303 -29.29 -13.71 -17.96
C THR A 303 -30.22 -13.24 -19.06
N ALA A 304 -31.52 -13.10 -18.74
CA ALA A 304 -32.54 -12.59 -19.63
C ALA A 304 -33.29 -11.44 -18.96
N ASP A 305 -33.85 -10.56 -19.79
CA ASP A 305 -34.80 -9.55 -19.32
C ASP A 305 -36.18 -10.17 -19.01
N SER A 306 -37.10 -9.34 -18.52
CA SER A 306 -38.48 -9.70 -18.17
C SER A 306 -39.34 -10.12 -19.37
N PHE A 307 -38.88 -9.88 -20.60
CA PHE A 307 -39.51 -10.34 -21.84
C PHE A 307 -38.89 -11.64 -22.37
N GLY A 308 -37.80 -12.12 -21.76
CA GLY A 308 -37.10 -13.34 -22.14
C GLY A 308 -35.98 -13.14 -23.16
N GLU A 309 -35.63 -11.89 -23.49
CA GLU A 309 -34.48 -11.60 -24.36
C GLU A 309 -33.19 -11.82 -23.57
N VAL A 310 -32.37 -12.75 -24.07
CA VAL A 310 -31.12 -13.16 -23.41
C VAL A 310 -30.00 -12.16 -23.67
N GLN A 311 -29.06 -12.09 -22.73
CA GLN A 311 -27.86 -11.28 -22.86
C GLN A 311 -27.08 -11.58 -24.14
N ARG A 312 -26.43 -10.55 -24.70
CA ARG A 312 -25.44 -10.72 -25.77
C ARG A 312 -24.07 -11.09 -25.18
N GLU A 313 -23.49 -12.21 -25.61
CA GLU A 313 -22.09 -12.55 -25.28
C GLU A 313 -21.13 -11.72 -26.15
N VAL A 314 -20.47 -10.72 -25.55
CA VAL A 314 -19.54 -9.83 -26.25
C VAL A 314 -18.54 -9.17 -25.30
N ASP A 315 -17.30 -9.00 -25.75
CA ASP A 315 -16.35 -8.12 -25.05
C ASP A 315 -16.77 -6.65 -25.22
N PHE A 316 -17.10 -5.97 -24.12
CA PHE A 316 -17.47 -4.56 -24.16
C PHE A 316 -16.43 -3.68 -24.88
N LEU A 317 -15.13 -3.99 -24.77
CA LEU A 317 -14.06 -3.21 -25.40
C LEU A 317 -14.01 -3.35 -26.93
N THR A 318 -14.73 -4.32 -27.51
CA THR A 318 -14.82 -4.51 -28.97
C THR A 318 -16.14 -4.00 -29.54
N THR A 319 -17.06 -3.54 -28.69
CA THR A 319 -18.33 -2.98 -29.14
C THR A 319 -18.15 -1.63 -29.83
N GLU A 320 -18.94 -1.38 -30.86
CA GLU A 320 -18.96 -0.15 -31.63
C GLU A 320 -20.03 0.81 -31.13
N GLY A 321 -19.78 2.12 -31.24
CA GLY A 321 -20.74 3.16 -30.89
C GLY A 321 -21.81 3.34 -31.96
N ASP A 322 -22.83 4.13 -31.64
CA ASP A 322 -23.89 4.48 -32.58
C ASP A 322 -23.31 5.26 -33.78
N PRO A 323 -23.59 4.88 -35.05
CA PRO A 323 -23.14 5.61 -36.23
C PRO A 323 -23.51 7.10 -36.24
N GLU A 324 -24.60 7.48 -35.57
CA GLU A 324 -25.06 8.87 -35.47
C GLU A 324 -24.37 9.66 -34.33
N GLY A 325 -23.46 9.02 -33.58
CA GLY A 325 -22.52 9.68 -32.67
C GLY A 325 -22.99 9.91 -31.23
N ALA A 326 -24.23 9.54 -30.90
CA ALA A 326 -24.73 9.48 -29.52
C ALA A 326 -25.30 8.09 -29.25
N SER A 327 -24.79 7.38 -28.22
CA SER A 327 -25.46 6.16 -27.77
C SER A 327 -26.91 6.45 -27.38
N SER A 328 -27.82 5.64 -27.89
CA SER A 328 -29.25 5.68 -27.58
C SER A 328 -29.58 5.21 -26.15
N PHE A 329 -28.58 4.71 -25.40
CA PHE A 329 -28.76 4.18 -24.06
C PHE A 329 -27.94 4.94 -23.02
N ASP A 330 -28.54 5.19 -21.86
CA ASP A 330 -27.76 5.43 -20.64
C ASP A 330 -27.11 4.10 -20.20
N ILE A 331 -25.97 4.17 -19.49
CA ILE A 331 -25.23 2.98 -19.04
C ILE A 331 -25.27 2.87 -17.52
N VAL A 332 -25.60 1.69 -16.99
CA VAL A 332 -25.48 1.39 -15.56
C VAL A 332 -24.86 0.01 -15.39
N THR A 333 -23.71 -0.09 -14.74
CA THR A 333 -23.05 -1.38 -14.49
C THR A 333 -22.05 -1.36 -13.34
N ASN A 334 -21.70 -2.53 -12.82
CA ASN A 334 -20.55 -2.76 -11.95
C ASN A 334 -19.45 -3.44 -12.79
N PRO A 335 -18.55 -2.65 -13.41
CA PRO A 335 -17.60 -3.19 -14.38
C PRO A 335 -16.57 -4.12 -13.72
N PRO A 336 -15.90 -4.98 -14.50
CA PRO A 336 -14.86 -5.85 -13.98
C PRO A 336 -13.70 -5.05 -13.36
N TYR A 337 -13.38 -5.35 -12.10
CA TYR A 337 -12.23 -4.76 -11.42
C TYR A 337 -10.90 -5.29 -11.97
N GLY A 338 -9.83 -4.51 -11.82
CA GLY A 338 -8.46 -4.92 -12.16
C GLY A 338 -7.90 -4.17 -13.37
N PRO A 339 -6.92 -4.76 -14.09
CA PRO A 339 -6.17 -4.06 -15.15
C PRO A 339 -7.04 -3.52 -16.30
N VAL A 340 -8.20 -4.13 -16.54
CA VAL A 340 -9.10 -3.75 -17.64
C VAL A 340 -9.91 -2.48 -17.35
N LEU A 341 -10.08 -2.13 -16.07
CA LEU A 341 -11.05 -1.12 -15.64
C LEU A 341 -10.84 0.24 -16.30
N ASN A 342 -9.59 0.70 -16.43
CA ASN A 342 -9.29 2.01 -17.02
C ASN A 342 -9.65 2.05 -18.50
N SER A 343 -9.38 0.97 -19.22
CA SER A 343 -9.77 0.82 -20.63
C SER A 343 -11.27 0.76 -20.78
N TYR A 344 -11.97 0.09 -19.87
CA TYR A 344 -13.42 0.00 -19.87
C TYR A 344 -14.08 1.38 -19.79
N VAL A 345 -13.70 2.19 -18.80
CA VAL A 345 -14.28 3.54 -18.63
C VAL A 345 -13.92 4.46 -19.81
N ALA A 346 -12.66 4.43 -20.24
CA ALA A 346 -12.24 5.22 -21.40
C ALA A 346 -12.95 4.80 -22.69
N HIS A 347 -13.21 3.51 -22.90
CA HIS A 347 -13.96 3.00 -24.04
C HIS A 347 -15.40 3.51 -24.04
N ALA A 348 -16.09 3.41 -22.91
CA ALA A 348 -17.45 3.94 -22.77
C ALA A 348 -17.51 5.43 -23.13
N LEU A 349 -16.57 6.23 -22.63
CA LEU A 349 -16.51 7.67 -22.89
C LEU A 349 -16.07 8.03 -24.32
N ARG A 350 -15.20 7.25 -24.97
CA ARG A 350 -14.69 7.55 -26.32
C ARG A 350 -15.60 7.05 -27.43
N VAL A 351 -16.11 5.82 -27.27
CA VAL A 351 -16.82 5.09 -28.33
C VAL A 351 -18.32 5.26 -28.20
N HIS A 352 -18.87 5.06 -27.00
CA HIS A 352 -20.32 5.10 -26.79
C HIS A 352 -20.85 6.50 -26.46
N LYS A 353 -20.07 7.31 -25.73
CA LYS A 353 -20.43 8.68 -25.35
C LYS A 353 -21.86 8.76 -24.78
N PRO A 354 -22.24 7.93 -23.80
CA PRO A 354 -23.62 7.85 -23.32
C PRO A 354 -24.11 9.18 -22.74
N ARG A 355 -25.40 9.49 -22.89
CA ARG A 355 -25.97 10.71 -22.27
C ARG A 355 -25.70 10.72 -20.75
N LYS A 356 -25.94 9.59 -20.08
CA LYS A 356 -25.55 9.36 -18.70
C LYS A 356 -24.96 7.96 -18.51
N MET A 357 -23.95 7.85 -17.67
CA MET A 357 -23.36 6.58 -17.26
C MET A 357 -23.10 6.56 -15.76
N ALA A 358 -23.57 5.52 -15.06
CA ALA A 358 -23.29 5.26 -13.66
C ALA A 358 -22.51 3.96 -13.51
N LEU A 359 -21.29 4.04 -12.97
CA LEU A 359 -20.44 2.88 -12.70
C LEU A 359 -20.20 2.70 -11.20
N LEU A 360 -20.38 1.49 -10.68
CA LEU A 360 -20.03 1.17 -9.30
C LEU A 360 -18.54 0.83 -9.24
N LEU A 361 -17.73 1.74 -8.69
CA LEU A 361 -16.27 1.60 -8.69
C LEU A 361 -15.71 1.62 -7.27
N ASN A 362 -14.48 1.12 -7.12
CA ASN A 362 -13.71 1.35 -5.90
C ASN A 362 -13.40 2.84 -5.78
N LEU A 363 -13.53 3.42 -4.58
CA LEU A 363 -13.28 4.83 -4.32
C LEU A 363 -11.86 5.25 -4.74
N ASN A 364 -10.87 4.35 -4.66
CA ASN A 364 -9.52 4.61 -5.14
C ASN A 364 -9.45 4.97 -6.63
N PHE A 365 -10.52 4.77 -7.42
CA PHE A 365 -10.59 5.23 -8.80
C PHE A 365 -10.46 6.76 -8.93
N VAL A 366 -10.81 7.54 -7.89
CA VAL A 366 -10.54 8.99 -7.86
C VAL A 366 -9.03 9.30 -7.82
N CYS A 367 -8.20 8.30 -7.51
CA CYS A 367 -6.77 8.40 -7.38
C CYS A 367 -6.08 7.62 -8.53
N GLY A 368 -4.92 8.10 -8.96
CA GLY A 368 -4.04 7.41 -9.91
C GLY A 368 -3.80 8.21 -11.18
N PHE A 369 -2.74 9.02 -11.17
CA PHE A 369 -2.40 9.91 -12.29
C PHE A 369 -1.39 9.28 -13.28
N ASP A 370 -0.84 8.11 -12.96
CA ASP A 370 0.18 7.41 -13.78
C ASP A 370 -0.41 6.63 -14.98
N ASP A 371 -1.73 6.65 -15.17
CA ASP A 371 -2.42 5.98 -16.28
C ASP A 371 -3.22 7.00 -17.11
N GLU A 372 -2.86 7.14 -18.39
CA GLU A 372 -3.50 8.10 -19.30
C GLU A 372 -5.00 7.89 -19.46
N LYS A 373 -5.50 6.64 -19.39
CA LYS A 373 -6.94 6.34 -19.48
C LYS A 373 -7.67 6.72 -18.20
N ARG A 374 -6.99 6.65 -17.05
CA ARG A 374 -7.53 7.20 -15.79
C ARG A 374 -7.62 8.72 -15.86
N ASN A 375 -6.57 9.39 -16.32
CA ASN A 375 -6.56 10.85 -16.49
C ASN A 375 -7.64 11.29 -17.49
N PHE A 376 -7.80 10.56 -18.59
CA PHE A 376 -8.86 10.81 -19.57
C PHE A 376 -10.26 10.76 -18.93
N ALA A 377 -10.52 9.81 -18.03
CA ALA A 377 -11.82 9.63 -17.39
C ALA A 377 -12.08 10.54 -16.17
N MET A 378 -11.03 11.03 -15.50
CA MET A 378 -11.14 11.81 -14.26
C MET A 378 -10.77 13.29 -14.40
N ASP A 379 -9.88 13.64 -15.32
CA ASP A 379 -9.40 15.00 -15.54
C ASP A 379 -10.00 15.61 -16.81
N GLU A 380 -9.93 14.90 -17.93
CA GLU A 380 -10.43 15.40 -19.22
C GLU A 380 -11.95 15.25 -19.36
N ASN A 381 -12.50 14.13 -18.91
CA ASN A 381 -13.94 13.81 -18.98
C ASN A 381 -14.46 13.44 -17.60
N SER A 382 -14.27 14.32 -16.62
CA SER A 382 -14.56 14.01 -15.23
C SER A 382 -16.03 13.63 -14.98
N PRO A 383 -16.32 12.72 -14.04
CA PRO A 383 -17.69 12.41 -13.66
C PRO A 383 -18.32 13.67 -13.05
N ALA A 384 -19.60 13.90 -13.33
CA ALA A 384 -20.31 15.04 -12.79
C ALA A 384 -20.59 14.88 -11.29
N ARG A 385 -20.84 13.63 -10.83
CA ARG A 385 -21.11 13.30 -9.42
C ARG A 385 -20.45 11.99 -9.01
N ILE A 386 -20.03 11.92 -7.75
CA ILE A 386 -19.48 10.72 -7.13
C ILE A 386 -20.19 10.51 -5.79
N TYR A 387 -21.06 9.51 -5.72
CA TYR A 387 -21.79 9.15 -4.50
C TYR A 387 -20.98 8.17 -3.67
N VAL A 388 -20.26 8.68 -2.69
CA VAL A 388 -19.35 7.92 -1.82
C VAL A 388 -20.14 7.27 -0.69
N PHE A 389 -20.19 5.95 -0.69
CA PHE A 389 -20.81 5.19 0.40
C PHE A 389 -19.98 5.33 1.68
N THR A 390 -20.56 5.97 2.70
CA THR A 390 -19.89 6.17 4.00
C THR A 390 -19.88 4.92 4.86
N ARG A 391 -20.82 4.00 4.59
CA ARG A 391 -20.79 2.61 5.06
C ARG A 391 -20.41 1.75 3.88
N ARG A 392 -19.56 0.76 4.11
CA ARG A 392 -19.32 -0.26 3.09
C ARG A 392 -20.64 -0.92 2.74
N LEU A 393 -20.85 -1.16 1.45
CA LEU A 393 -21.96 -1.99 1.01
C LEU A 393 -21.84 -3.38 1.65
N PRO A 394 -22.96 -4.08 1.89
CA PRO A 394 -22.93 -5.50 2.23
C PRO A 394 -22.07 -6.29 1.24
N MET A 395 -21.57 -7.45 1.67
CA MET A 395 -20.62 -8.21 0.86
C MET A 395 -21.19 -8.50 -0.52
N MET A 396 -20.53 -7.95 -1.54
CA MET A 396 -20.56 -8.52 -2.87
C MET A 396 -19.77 -9.83 -2.78
N HIS A 397 -20.47 -10.94 -2.58
CA HIS A 397 -19.82 -12.24 -2.64
C HIS A 397 -19.41 -12.50 -4.07
N ARG A 398 -18.19 -13.02 -4.26
CA ARG A 398 -17.80 -13.58 -5.55
C ARG A 398 -18.68 -14.81 -5.79
N ASP A 399 -19.13 -15.00 -7.02
CA ASP A 399 -19.89 -16.20 -7.38
C ASP A 399 -19.15 -17.48 -6.97
N GLY A 400 -19.87 -18.42 -6.36
CA GLY A 400 -19.34 -19.69 -5.83
C GLY A 400 -18.55 -19.60 -4.52
N TRP A 401 -18.76 -18.58 -3.67
CA TRP A 401 -18.12 -18.48 -2.36
C TRP A 401 -19.04 -18.98 -1.22
N ASP A 402 -18.65 -20.05 -0.52
CA ASP A 402 -19.39 -20.66 0.61
C ASP A 402 -18.72 -20.39 1.99
N GLY A 403 -17.93 -19.32 2.10
CA GLY A 403 -17.16 -19.01 3.32
C GLY A 403 -17.96 -18.26 4.39
N PRO A 404 -17.39 -18.04 5.60
CA PRO A 404 -18.01 -17.21 6.63
C PRO A 404 -18.01 -15.73 6.22
N GLU A 405 -19.17 -15.05 6.37
CA GLU A 405 -19.37 -13.63 6.06
C GLU A 405 -18.18 -12.78 6.55
N SER A 406 -17.35 -12.32 5.60
CA SER A 406 -16.29 -11.34 5.89
C SER A 406 -16.89 -9.95 5.71
N SER A 407 -16.47 -8.94 6.46
CA SER A 407 -16.83 -7.56 6.08
C SER A 407 -16.21 -7.23 4.71
N SER A 408 -16.96 -6.64 3.77
CA SER A 408 -16.40 -6.08 2.54
C SER A 408 -15.22 -5.18 2.90
N ARG A 409 -14.09 -5.32 2.18
CA ARG A 409 -12.91 -4.47 2.37
C ARG A 409 -12.87 -3.28 1.42
N MET A 410 -13.78 -3.24 0.44
CA MET A 410 -13.80 -2.22 -0.59
C MET A 410 -14.65 -1.03 -0.12
N ASN A 411 -14.06 0.16 -0.22
CA ASN A 411 -14.85 1.38 -0.21
C ASN A 411 -15.27 1.63 -1.66
N THR A 412 -16.55 1.66 -1.93
CA THR A 412 -17.10 1.86 -3.28
C THR A 412 -17.88 3.16 -3.37
N ALA A 413 -18.12 3.62 -4.59
CA ALA A 413 -18.96 4.75 -4.90
C ALA A 413 -19.63 4.56 -6.26
N TRP A 414 -20.79 5.17 -6.46
CA TRP A 414 -21.31 5.37 -7.81
C TRP A 414 -20.63 6.58 -8.44
N PHE A 415 -19.97 6.37 -9.57
CA PHE A 415 -19.38 7.42 -10.38
C PHE A 415 -20.33 7.70 -11.55
N VAL A 416 -20.83 8.92 -11.62
CA VAL A 416 -21.86 9.32 -12.58
C VAL A 416 -21.29 10.35 -13.55
N TRP A 417 -21.14 9.94 -14.81
CA TRP A 417 -20.86 10.80 -15.94
C TRP A 417 -22.18 11.25 -16.56
N GLU A 418 -22.28 12.53 -16.86
CA GLU A 418 -23.43 13.10 -17.55
C GLU A 418 -22.95 14.10 -18.60
N ARG A 419 -23.34 13.83 -19.84
CA ARG A 419 -22.92 14.59 -21.01
C ARG A 419 -23.67 15.92 -21.05
N GLN A 420 -22.93 16.99 -21.26
CA GLN A 420 -23.47 18.34 -21.39
C GLN A 420 -24.05 18.55 -22.80
N GLU A 421 -24.78 19.66 -22.98
CA GLU A 421 -25.37 20.02 -24.29
C GLU A 421 -24.31 20.22 -25.38
N ASP A 422 -23.11 20.68 -25.01
CA ASP A 422 -21.96 20.83 -25.92
C ASP A 422 -21.24 19.50 -26.24
N GLY A 423 -21.75 18.38 -25.72
CA GLY A 423 -21.21 17.04 -25.92
C GLY A 423 -20.04 16.68 -24.99
N THR A 424 -19.60 17.57 -24.11
CA THR A 424 -18.49 17.33 -23.17
C THR A 424 -18.96 16.67 -21.87
N TYR A 425 -18.01 16.15 -21.09
CA TYR A 425 -18.21 15.75 -19.70
C TYR A 425 -17.39 16.64 -18.78
N GLY A 426 -17.83 16.83 -17.53
CA GLY A 426 -16.95 17.36 -16.49
C GLY A 426 -16.70 18.87 -16.48
N SER A 427 -17.53 19.67 -17.16
CA SER A 427 -17.35 21.13 -17.35
C SER A 427 -17.26 21.98 -16.05
N SER A 428 -17.59 21.41 -14.88
CA SER A 428 -17.54 22.09 -13.58
C SER A 428 -16.80 21.32 -12.48
N GLY A 429 -16.07 20.25 -12.85
CA GLY A 429 -15.43 19.34 -11.90
C GLY A 429 -16.41 18.43 -11.14
N SER A 430 -15.89 17.34 -10.57
CA SER A 430 -16.72 16.32 -9.91
C SER A 430 -17.26 16.76 -8.55
N LYS A 431 -18.57 16.60 -8.34
CA LYS A 431 -19.19 16.75 -7.02
C LYS A 431 -19.11 15.45 -6.22
N LEU A 432 -18.30 15.44 -5.16
CA LEU A 432 -18.20 14.30 -4.25
C LEU A 432 -19.27 14.43 -3.15
N ILE A 433 -20.20 13.48 -3.11
CA ILE A 433 -21.37 13.49 -2.23
C ILE A 433 -21.31 12.25 -1.34
N ARG A 434 -21.27 12.45 -0.03
CA ARG A 434 -21.25 11.35 0.94
C ARG A 434 -22.66 10.84 1.18
N VAL A 435 -22.87 9.53 1.02
CA VAL A 435 -24.18 8.90 1.18
C VAL A 435 -24.11 7.73 2.17
N ASP A 436 -25.06 7.69 3.11
CA ASP A 436 -25.31 6.52 3.94
C ASP A 436 -26.47 5.74 3.30
N TRP A 437 -26.17 4.59 2.69
CA TRP A 437 -27.14 3.79 1.92
C TRP A 437 -28.36 3.35 2.74
N LYS A 438 -28.25 3.31 4.09
CA LYS A 438 -29.39 3.01 4.96
C LYS A 438 -30.54 4.00 4.81
N GLY A 439 -30.25 5.25 4.46
CA GLY A 439 -31.28 6.27 4.25
C GLY A 439 -32.07 6.11 2.95
N TYR A 440 -31.67 5.18 2.08
CA TYR A 440 -32.27 4.96 0.77
C TYR A 440 -32.91 3.58 0.63
N LEU A 441 -32.89 2.77 1.69
CA LEU A 441 -33.60 1.51 1.69
C LEU A 441 -35.11 1.75 1.64
N PRO A 442 -35.89 0.91 0.93
CA PRO A 442 -37.33 0.96 1.02
C PRO A 442 -37.73 0.78 2.50
N ALA A 443 -38.80 1.47 2.91
CA ALA A 443 -39.40 1.21 4.21
C ALA A 443 -39.68 -0.30 4.31
N GLU A 444 -39.32 -0.91 5.44
CA GLU A 444 -39.70 -2.31 5.69
C GLU A 444 -41.20 -2.42 5.42
N SER A 445 -41.57 -3.15 4.37
CA SER A 445 -42.97 -3.52 4.18
C SER A 445 -43.33 -4.29 5.44
N GLU A 446 -44.20 -3.71 6.29
CA GLU A 446 -44.82 -4.46 7.37
C GLU A 446 -45.49 -5.66 6.71
N ALA A 447 -44.82 -6.81 6.79
CA ALA A 447 -45.28 -8.06 6.23
C ALA A 447 -46.64 -8.34 6.87
N THR A 448 -47.70 -8.23 6.08
CA THR A 448 -49.06 -8.62 6.47
C THR A 448 -49.26 -10.09 6.14
#